data_AF-A0A8J7N405-F1
#
_entry.id   AF-A0A8J7N405-F1
#
_cell.length_a   1.000
_cell.length_b   1.000
_cell.length_c   1.000
_cell.angle_alpha   90.00
_cell.angle_beta   90.00
_cell.angle_gamma   90.00
#
_symmetry.space_group_name_H-M   'P 1'
#
loop_
_entity.id
_entity.type
_entity.pdbx_description
1 polymer ?
#
loop_
_entity_poly.entity_id
_entity_poly.type
_entity_poly.pdbx_seq_one_letter_code
_entity_poly.pdbx_strand_id
1 'polypeptide(L)' 'LNRAGGDGWEYLRAETLPVEERTGLTGTRTSFRTVLIFRRALADPSPGQPPVTPPRLIEDQTPPASTTAAIPAPEA' A
#
# COMPACT_ATOMS: atom_id res chain seq x y z
N LEU A 1 13.36 -3.60 -16.28
CA LEU A 1 12.50 -2.58 -15.64
C LEU A 1 11.07 -2.81 -16.12
N ASN A 2 10.04 -2.71 -15.25
CA ASN A 2 8.64 -2.93 -15.66
C ASN A 2 8.22 -1.87 -16.70
N ARG A 3 7.24 -2.18 -17.58
CA ARG A 3 6.81 -1.30 -18.70
C ARG A 3 6.56 0.15 -18.25
N ALA A 4 5.95 0.34 -17.08
CA ALA A 4 5.70 1.66 -16.50
C ALA A 4 6.96 2.54 -16.43
N GLY A 5 8.14 1.97 -16.13
CA GLY A 5 9.40 2.72 -16.07
C GLY A 5 9.89 3.27 -17.43
N GLY A 6 9.26 2.91 -18.55
CA GLY A 6 9.52 3.47 -19.87
C GLY A 6 8.51 4.54 -20.32
N ASP A 7 7.33 4.61 -19.71
CA ASP A 7 6.19 5.42 -20.18
C ASP A 7 6.13 6.84 -19.57
N GLY A 8 7.30 7.45 -19.30
CA GLY A 8 7.40 8.78 -18.68
C GLY A 8 7.09 8.79 -17.18
N TRP A 9 7.15 7.62 -16.52
CA TRP A 9 7.08 7.52 -15.07
C TRP A 9 8.48 7.56 -14.44
N GLU A 10 8.65 8.40 -13.44
CA GLU A 10 9.84 8.49 -12.62
C GLU A 10 9.77 7.47 -11.48
N TYR A 11 10.79 6.64 -11.36
CA TYR A 11 10.92 5.68 -10.27
C TYR A 11 11.20 6.40 -8.95
N LEU A 12 10.46 6.06 -7.90
CA LEU A 12 10.67 6.61 -6.56
C LEU A 12 11.34 5.61 -5.62
N ARG A 13 10.74 4.43 -5.44
CA ARG A 13 11.22 3.42 -4.49
C ARG A 13 10.62 2.05 -4.73
N ALA A 14 11.17 1.05 -4.05
CA ALA A 14 10.61 -0.28 -3.93
C ALA A 14 10.18 -0.52 -2.48
N GLU A 15 9.02 -1.11 -2.28
CA GLU A 15 8.52 -1.51 -0.96
C GLU A 15 8.21 -2.99 -0.94
N THR A 16 8.58 -3.68 0.13
CA THR A 16 8.27 -5.10 0.32
C THR A 16 7.16 -5.22 1.35
N LEU A 17 5.99 -5.64 0.89
CA LEU A 17 4.78 -5.69 1.71
C LEU A 17 4.34 -7.14 1.94
N PRO A 18 3.81 -7.46 3.13
CA PRO A 18 3.17 -8.75 3.38
C PRO A 18 1.84 -8.82 2.63
N VAL A 19 1.55 -9.97 2.04
CA VAL A 19 0.29 -10.27 1.35
C VAL A 19 -0.21 -11.63 1.79
N GLU A 20 -1.47 -11.71 2.20
CA GLU A 20 -2.12 -12.96 2.54
C GLU A 20 -2.57 -13.70 1.27
N GLU A 21 -2.13 -14.93 1.10
CA GLU A 21 -2.46 -15.79 -0.03
C GLU A 21 -3.11 -17.08 0.46
N ARG A 22 -4.20 -17.50 -0.18
CA ARG A 22 -4.82 -18.79 0.13
C ARG A 22 -3.85 -19.93 -0.22
N THR A 23 -3.64 -20.81 0.74
CA THR A 23 -2.79 -22.00 0.59
C THR A 23 -3.63 -23.25 0.85
N GLY A 24 -3.85 -24.05 -0.19
CA GLY A 24 -4.61 -25.30 -0.11
C GLY A 24 -6.10 -25.11 0.18
N LEU A 25 -6.72 -26.09 0.85
CA LEU A 25 -8.17 -26.14 1.05
C LEU A 25 -8.65 -25.19 2.16
N THR A 26 -7.90 -25.06 3.27
CA THR A 26 -8.30 -24.31 4.48
C THR A 26 -7.27 -23.32 5.02
N GLY A 27 -6.08 -23.19 4.41
CA GLY A 27 -5.00 -22.34 4.92
C GLY A 27 -4.86 -20.99 4.22
N THR A 28 -4.29 -20.02 4.93
CA THR A 28 -3.69 -18.80 4.35
C THR A 28 -2.21 -18.75 4.72
N ARG A 29 -1.40 -18.14 3.86
CA ARG A 29 0.03 -17.92 4.07
C ARG A 29 0.37 -16.48 3.78
N THR A 30 1.19 -15.88 4.63
CA THR A 30 1.76 -14.57 4.36
C THR A 30 2.97 -14.72 3.44
N SER A 31 2.90 -14.11 2.26
CA SER A 31 3.98 -14.00 1.29
C SER A 31 4.43 -12.54 1.21
N PHE A 32 5.73 -12.29 1.07
CA PHE A 32 6.23 -10.93 0.88
C PHE A 32 6.36 -10.61 -0.61
N ARG A 33 5.71 -9.54 -1.06
CA ARG A 33 5.75 -9.09 -2.45
C ARG A 33 6.40 -7.71 -2.53
N THR A 34 7.27 -7.53 -3.53
CA THR A 34 7.89 -6.23 -3.78
C THR A 34 7.06 -5.44 -4.78
N VAL A 35 6.69 -4.21 -4.41
CA VAL A 35 5.96 -3.25 -5.23
C VAL A 35 6.90 -2.11 -5.59
N LEU A 36 6.85 -1.65 -6.84
CA LEU A 36 7.63 -0.50 -7.31
C LEU A 36 6.72 0.73 -7.38
N ILE A 37 7.14 1.81 -6.74
CA ILE A 37 6.41 3.07 -6.67
C ILE A 37 6.99 4.03 -7.71
N PHE A 38 6.10 4.61 -8.51
CA PHE A 38 6.45 5.59 -9.53
C PHE A 38 5.58 6.83 -9.41
N ARG A 39 6.08 7.96 -9.90
CA ARG A 39 5.29 9.19 -10.10
C ARG A 39 5.39 9.65 -11.55
N ARG A 40 4.40 10.40 -12.01
CA ARG A 40 4.42 11.04 -13.33
C ARG A 40 3.90 12.46 -13.20
N ALA A 41 4.56 13.40 -13.88
CA ALA A 41 4.06 14.76 -13.98
C ALA A 41 2.72 14.75 -14.72
N LEU A 42 1.73 15.44 -14.17
CA LEU A 42 0.50 15.73 -14.91
C LEU A 42 0.86 16.75 -15.99
N ALA A 43 0.30 16.58 -17.20
CA ALA A 43 0.48 17.56 -18.26
C ALA A 43 -0.06 18.92 -17.82
N ASP A 44 0.56 20.00 -18.28
CA ASP A 44 0.05 21.36 -18.03
C ASP A 44 -1.42 21.46 -18.46
N PRO A 45 -2.28 22.09 -17.62
CA PRO A 45 -3.69 22.19 -17.93
C PRO A 45 -3.87 23.02 -19.20
N SER A 46 -4.41 22.39 -20.25
CA SER A 46 -4.88 23.09 -21.44
C SER A 46 -6.02 24.05 -21.07
N PRO A 47 -6.13 25.25 -21.67
CA PRO A 47 -7.23 26.17 -21.40
C PRO A 47 -8.57 25.48 -21.68
N GLY A 48 -9.34 25.21 -20.62
CA GLY A 48 -10.63 24.49 -20.66
C GLY A 48 -10.66 23.19 -19.85
N GLN A 49 -9.52 22.72 -19.32
CA GLN A 49 -9.48 21.55 -18.44
C GLN A 49 -9.81 21.97 -16.99
N PRO A 50 -10.73 21.27 -16.29
CA PRO A 50 -11.00 21.55 -14.88
C PRO A 50 -9.74 21.35 -14.03
N PRO A 51 -9.57 22.13 -12.95
CA PRO A 51 -8.36 22.09 -12.13
C PRO A 51 -8.10 20.68 -11.61
N VAL A 52 -6.88 20.20 -11.82
CA VAL A 52 -6.41 18.94 -11.24
C VAL A 52 -6.42 19.07 -9.71
N THR A 53 -7.25 18.28 -9.04
CA THR A 53 -7.29 18.25 -7.58
C THR A 53 -6.06 17.48 -7.09
N PRO A 54 -5.24 18.05 -6.17
CA PRO A 54 -4.09 17.34 -5.63
C PRO A 54 -4.53 16.04 -4.92
N PRO A 55 -3.70 14.99 -4.94
CA PRO A 55 -4.02 13.75 -4.24
C PRO A 55 -4.24 14.05 -2.75
N ARG A 56 -5.30 13.46 -2.19
CA ARG A 56 -5.59 13.57 -0.76
C ARG A 56 -4.65 12.64 -0.01
N LEU A 57 -4.14 13.08 1.14
CA LEU A 57 -3.35 12.22 2.02
C LEU A 57 -4.24 11.06 2.48
N ILE A 58 -3.86 9.83 2.16
CA ILE A 58 -4.52 8.63 2.69
C ILE A 58 -3.77 8.25 3.96
N GLU A 59 -4.44 8.35 5.09
CA GLU A 59 -3.90 7.90 6.38
C GLU A 59 -3.89 6.37 6.44
N ASP A 60 -2.89 5.80 7.11
CA ASP A 60 -2.79 4.36 7.35
C ASP A 60 -4.04 3.88 8.10
N GLN A 61 -4.83 3.02 7.43
CA GLN A 61 -6.05 2.44 7.98
C GLN A 61 -5.78 1.13 8.75
N THR A 62 -4.52 0.81 9.07
CA THR A 62 -4.20 -0.36 9.89
C THR A 62 -4.90 -0.22 11.24
N PRO A 63 -5.91 -1.07 11.55
CA PRO A 63 -6.56 -1.00 12.85
C PRO A 63 -5.50 -1.34 13.90
N PRO A 64 -5.40 -0.58 15.01
CA PRO A 64 -4.49 -0.93 16.08
C PRO A 64 -4.85 -2.34 16.53
N ALA A 65 -3.89 -3.26 16.44
CA ALA A 65 -4.09 -4.63 16.88
C ALA A 65 -4.63 -4.58 18.31
N SER A 66 -5.87 -5.05 18.51
CA SER A 66 -6.48 -5.19 19.82
C SER A 66 -5.60 -6.11 20.66
N THR A 67 -4.64 -5.55 21.39
CA THR A 67 -4.00 -6.22 22.50
C THR A 67 -5.07 -6.32 23.58
N THR A 68 -5.83 -7.41 23.54
CA THR A 68 -6.41 -7.93 24.76
C THR A 68 -5.23 -8.42 25.59
N ALA A 69 -4.67 -7.53 26.40
CA ALA A 69 -3.80 -7.92 27.49
C ALA A 69 -4.70 -8.66 28.48
N ALA A 70 -4.84 -9.97 28.30
CA ALA A 70 -5.35 -10.86 29.33
C ALA A 70 -4.32 -10.86 30.45
N ILE A 71 -4.52 -9.97 31.43
CA ILE A 71 -3.83 -10.00 32.72
C ILE A 71 -4.25 -11.31 33.37
N PRO A 72 -3.36 -12.28 33.64
CA PRO A 72 -3.74 -13.45 34.42
C PRO A 72 -4.08 -12.97 35.84
N ALA A 73 -5.29 -13.29 36.29
CA ALA A 73 -5.70 -13.04 37.66
C ALA A 73 -4.78 -13.82 38.61
N PRO A 74 -4.27 -13.22 39.70
CA PRO A 74 -3.60 -13.99 40.72
C PRO A 74 -4.63 -14.89 41.43
N GLU A 75 -4.41 -16.20 41.41
CA GLU A 75 -5.12 -17.15 42.28
C GLU A 75 -4.82 -16.80 43.75
N ALA A 76 -5.87 -16.75 44.57
CA ALA A 76 -5.84 -16.63 46.02
C ALA A 76 -6.87 -17.58 46.64
#